data_AF-A0A433ERZ6-F1
#
_entry.id   AF-A0A433ERZ6-F1
#
_cell.length_a   1.000
_cell.length_b   1.000
_cell.length_c   1.000
_cell.angle_alpha   90.00
_cell.angle_beta   90.00
_cell.angle_gamma   90.00
#
_symmetry.space_group_name_H-M   'P 1'
#
loop_
_entity.id
_entity.type
_entity.pdbx_description
1 polymer ?
#
loop_
_entity_poly.entity_id
_entity_poly.type
_entity_poly.pdbx_seq_one_letter_code
_entity_poly.pdbx_strand_id
1 'polypeptide(L)'
;MTIEEMDLVFNKHYINAICLATNDSDFAPLTMTLREQNIQVIGAGNKEDISEEFKNLYNKFINIDKIKNNNKESKKIGSDIKSLTTLVNNIINEISTDDGFAEFSQVISLLIRRKSDFYTRNYGFNNTKTLSFFKEKLADYYEIKLASDNQTAFIKINSKN
;
A
#
# COMPACT_ATOMS: atom_id res chain seq x y z
N MET A 1 7.40 28.19 -20.91
CA MET A 1 7.89 28.45 -19.55
C MET A 1 9.40 28.36 -19.65
N THR A 2 10.12 29.45 -19.44
CA THR A 2 11.59 29.44 -19.60
C THR A 2 12.23 28.93 -18.30
N ILE A 3 13.36 28.23 -18.43
CA ILE A 3 14.11 27.67 -17.30
C ILE A 3 14.51 28.78 -16.31
N GLU A 4 14.80 29.99 -16.82
CA GLU A 4 15.17 31.17 -16.03
C GLU A 4 14.06 31.65 -15.09
N GLU A 5 12.79 31.59 -15.50
CA GLU A 5 11.64 31.96 -14.66
C GLU A 5 11.44 30.96 -13.51
N MET A 6 11.78 29.69 -13.74
CA MET A 6 11.67 28.62 -12.75
C MET A 6 12.76 28.71 -11.69
N ASP A 7 14.01 28.99 -12.08
CA ASP A 7 15.13 29.19 -11.16
C ASP A 7 14.78 30.25 -10.09
N LEU A 8 14.19 31.37 -10.50
CA LEU A 8 13.85 32.47 -9.59
C LEU A 8 12.75 32.11 -8.57
N VAL A 9 11.85 31.20 -8.94
CA VAL A 9 10.78 30.69 -8.04
C VAL A 9 11.33 29.67 -7.05
N PHE A 10 12.31 28.87 -7.48
CA PHE A 10 12.86 27.75 -6.72
C PHE A 10 14.02 28.12 -5.80
N ASN A 11 14.70 29.23 -6.08
CA ASN A 11 15.83 29.72 -5.29
C ASN A 11 15.38 30.46 -4.01
N LYS A 12 14.43 29.87 -3.28
CA LYS A 12 13.94 30.37 -2.00
C LYS A 12 14.49 29.48 -0.90
N HIS A 13 15.14 30.09 0.09
CA HIS A 13 15.85 29.38 1.18
C HIS A 13 14.99 28.38 1.98
N TYR A 14 13.67 28.46 1.91
CA TYR A 14 12.76 27.53 2.60
C TYR A 14 12.41 26.28 1.77
N ILE A 15 12.78 26.22 0.49
CA ILE A 15 12.53 25.07 -0.38
C ILE A 15 13.73 24.12 -0.27
N ASN A 16 13.48 22.92 0.23
CA ASN A 16 14.48 21.88 0.44
C ASN A 16 14.26 20.67 -0.49
N ALA A 17 13.09 20.58 -1.13
CA ALA A 17 12.80 19.55 -2.12
C ALA A 17 11.82 20.06 -3.18
N ILE A 18 11.98 19.58 -4.42
CA ILE A 18 11.15 19.87 -5.58
C ILE A 18 10.84 18.56 -6.31
N CYS A 19 9.60 18.42 -6.78
CA CYS A 19 9.18 17.31 -7.63
C CYS A 19 8.91 17.81 -9.05
N LEU A 20 9.58 17.23 -10.04
CA LEU A 20 9.38 17.50 -11.46
C LEU A 20 8.62 16.31 -12.08
N ALA A 21 7.33 16.50 -12.34
CA ALA A 21 6.46 15.51 -12.96
C ALA A 21 6.42 15.70 -14.48
N THR A 22 7.50 15.31 -15.16
CA THR A 22 7.68 15.51 -16.60
C THR A 22 8.45 14.36 -17.23
N ASN A 23 8.16 14.09 -18.51
CA ASN A 23 8.93 13.17 -19.35
C ASN A 23 9.89 13.92 -20.30
N ASP A 24 9.98 15.23 -20.17
CA ASP A 24 10.77 16.10 -21.04
C ASP A 24 12.20 16.24 -20.51
N SER A 25 13.18 15.99 -21.38
CA SER A 25 14.61 16.10 -21.08
C SER A 25 15.12 17.53 -20.99
N ASP A 26 14.34 18.50 -21.46
CA ASP A 26 14.74 19.91 -21.44
C ASP A 26 14.86 20.47 -20.02
N PHE A 27 14.36 19.75 -19.00
CA PHE A 27 14.54 20.08 -17.58
C PHE A 27 15.84 19.57 -16.95
N ALA A 28 16.71 18.89 -17.71
CA ALA A 28 17.99 18.40 -17.21
C ALA A 28 18.89 19.53 -16.65
N PRO A 29 19.05 20.70 -17.31
CA PRO A 29 19.84 21.80 -16.76
C PRO A 29 19.28 22.32 -15.44
N LEU A 30 17.95 22.52 -15.36
CA LEU A 30 17.27 22.95 -14.13
C LEU A 30 17.52 21.96 -12.98
N THR A 31 17.41 20.67 -13.26
CA THR A 31 17.63 19.61 -12.27
C THR A 31 19.05 19.66 -11.71
N MET A 32 20.04 19.92 -12.57
CA MET A 32 21.43 20.05 -12.16
C MET A 32 21.65 21.29 -11.28
N THR A 33 21.14 22.46 -11.68
CA THR A 33 21.21 23.70 -10.89
C THR A 33 20.60 23.54 -9.49
N LEU A 34 19.40 22.94 -9.40
CA LEU A 34 18.74 22.71 -8.12
C LEU A 34 19.54 21.76 -7.21
N ARG A 35 20.18 20.73 -7.78
CA ARG A 35 21.03 19.80 -7.02
C ARG A 35 22.30 20.47 -6.51
N GLU A 36 22.93 21.33 -7.31
CA GLU A 36 24.09 22.13 -6.89
C GLU A 36 23.76 23.04 -5.71
N GLN A 37 22.51 23.51 -5.62
CA GLN A 37 22.00 24.28 -4.49
C GLN A 37 21.58 23.42 -3.28
N ASN A 38 21.88 22.12 -3.29
CA ASN A 38 21.47 21.13 -2.28
C ASN A 38 19.94 20.97 -2.12
N ILE A 39 19.15 21.33 -3.13
CA ILE A 39 17.71 21.06 -3.14
C ILE A 39 17.50 19.62 -3.64
N GLN A 40 16.70 18.84 -2.91
CA GLN A 40 16.37 17.49 -3.36
C GLN A 40 15.41 17.53 -4.56
N VAL A 41 15.79 16.94 -5.69
CA VAL A 41 14.94 16.87 -6.87
C VAL A 41 14.40 15.45 -7.06
N ILE A 42 13.07 15.32 -7.08
CA ILE A 42 12.36 14.08 -7.35
C ILE A 42 11.78 14.14 -8.76
N GLY A 43 12.17 13.22 -9.64
CA GLY A 43 11.55 13.09 -10.97
C GLY A 43 10.36 12.15 -10.92
N ALA A 44 9.30 12.43 -11.69
CA ALA A 44 8.18 11.52 -11.86
C ALA A 44 7.72 11.47 -13.33
N GLY A 45 7.63 10.27 -13.91
CA GLY A 45 7.33 10.10 -15.34
C GLY A 45 6.66 8.78 -15.73
N ASN A 46 6.08 8.78 -16.94
CA ASN A 46 5.27 7.70 -17.53
C ASN A 46 5.95 7.05 -18.76
N LYS A 47 7.28 6.92 -18.79
CA LYS A 47 7.95 6.17 -19.88
C LYS A 47 8.59 4.91 -19.31
N GLU A 48 8.28 3.77 -19.94
CA GLU A 48 8.93 2.50 -19.66
C GLU A 48 10.40 2.52 -20.12
N ASP A 49 10.69 3.24 -21.20
CA ASP A 49 12.02 3.39 -21.81
C ASP A 49 12.71 4.72 -21.43
N ILE A 50 12.82 4.98 -20.12
CA ILE A 50 13.66 6.08 -19.63
C ILE A 50 15.06 5.53 -19.41
N SER A 51 16.06 6.13 -20.10
CA SER A 51 17.46 5.74 -19.93
C SER A 51 17.90 5.91 -18.46
N GLU A 52 18.83 5.07 -18.01
CA GLU A 52 19.40 5.19 -16.66
C GLU A 52 20.07 6.56 -16.46
N GLU A 53 20.63 7.13 -17.52
CA GLU A 53 21.21 8.47 -17.57
C GLU A 53 20.17 9.53 -17.16
N PHE A 54 18.95 9.46 -17.68
CA PHE A 54 17.88 10.39 -17.33
C PHE A 54 17.41 10.22 -15.87
N LYS A 55 17.35 8.99 -15.36
CA LYS A 55 16.97 8.74 -13.96
C LYS A 55 18.00 9.32 -12.99
N ASN A 56 19.29 9.21 -13.35
CA ASN A 56 20.42 9.70 -12.56
C ASN A 56 20.52 11.23 -12.48
N LEU A 57 19.75 11.96 -13.31
CA LEU A 57 19.60 13.41 -13.17
C LEU A 57 18.92 13.77 -11.84
N TYR A 58 18.00 12.94 -11.36
CA TYR A 58 17.22 13.19 -10.14
C TYR A 58 17.84 12.50 -8.92
N ASN A 59 17.55 12.99 -7.72
CA ASN A 59 17.90 12.28 -6.47
C ASN A 59 17.05 11.02 -6.30
N LYS A 60 15.81 11.06 -6.80
CA LYS A 60 14.88 9.94 -6.82
C LYS A 60 14.01 10.04 -8.07
N PHE A 61 13.75 8.91 -8.73
CA PHE A 61 12.85 8.86 -9.86
C PHE A 61 11.66 7.93 -9.58
N ILE A 62 10.44 8.43 -9.83
CA ILE A 62 9.18 7.71 -9.65
C ILE A 62 8.62 7.35 -11.03
N ASN A 63 8.58 6.05 -11.34
CA ASN A 63 7.88 5.58 -12.53
C ASN A 63 6.39 5.44 -12.21
N ILE A 64 5.59 6.33 -12.79
CA ILE A 64 4.15 6.43 -12.55
C ILE A 64 3.41 5.26 -13.20
N ASP A 65 3.90 4.69 -14.30
CA ASP A 65 3.27 3.52 -14.92
C ASP A 65 3.45 2.26 -14.09
N LYS A 66 4.58 2.10 -13.39
CA LYS A 66 4.75 1.04 -12.39
C LYS A 66 3.74 1.20 -11.25
N ILE A 67 3.48 2.43 -10.82
CA ILE A 67 2.44 2.72 -9.81
C ILE A 67 1.04 2.40 -10.35
N LYS A 68 0.75 2.73 -11.62
CA LYS A 68 -0.54 2.40 -12.26
C LYS A 68 -0.69 0.91 -12.54
N ASN A 69 0.39 0.20 -12.86
CA ASN A 69 0.40 -1.24 -13.12
C ASN A 69 0.29 -2.09 -11.85
N ASN A 70 0.52 -1.51 -10.65
CA ASN A 70 0.04 -2.08 -9.39
C ASN A 70 -1.50 -2.23 -9.35
N ASN A 71 -2.26 -1.67 -10.31
CA ASN A 71 -3.69 -1.97 -10.44
C ASN A 71 -4.00 -3.37 -11.01
N LYS A 72 -3.04 -4.06 -11.65
CA LYS A 72 -3.21 -5.49 -11.98
C LYS A 72 -3.04 -6.36 -10.74
N GLU A 73 -2.12 -5.99 -9.86
CA GLU A 73 -2.03 -6.56 -8.51
C GLU A 73 -3.29 -6.25 -7.69
N SER A 74 -3.86 -5.05 -7.77
CA SER A 74 -5.09 -4.72 -7.03
C SER A 74 -6.31 -5.55 -7.45
N LYS A 75 -6.47 -5.88 -8.74
CA LYS A 75 -7.52 -6.81 -9.19
C LYS A 75 -7.31 -8.25 -8.69
N LYS A 76 -6.06 -8.73 -8.71
CA LYS A 76 -5.70 -10.07 -8.18
C LYS A 76 -5.84 -10.14 -6.66
N ILE A 77 -5.38 -9.12 -5.95
CA ILE A 77 -5.57 -8.95 -4.50
C ILE A 77 -7.07 -8.89 -4.18
N GLY A 78 -7.89 -8.22 -5.00
CA GLY A 78 -9.36 -8.20 -4.83
C GLY A 78 -9.99 -9.59 -4.95
N SER A 79 -9.60 -10.39 -5.96
CA SER A 79 -10.07 -11.78 -6.07
C SER A 79 -9.57 -12.66 -4.93
N ASP A 80 -8.33 -12.46 -4.49
CA ASP A 80 -7.72 -13.22 -3.40
C ASP A 80 -8.37 -12.87 -2.05
N ILE A 81 -8.74 -11.60 -1.82
CA ILE A 81 -9.50 -11.16 -0.65
C ILE A 81 -10.88 -11.83 -0.65
N LYS A 82 -11.58 -11.88 -1.79
CA LYS A 82 -12.90 -12.53 -1.88
C LYS A 82 -12.83 -14.02 -1.55
N SER A 83 -11.81 -14.72 -2.06
CA SER A 83 -11.57 -16.13 -1.72
C SER A 83 -11.25 -16.30 -0.24
N LEU A 84 -10.40 -15.43 0.31
CA LEU A 84 -10.04 -15.44 1.73
C LEU A 84 -11.27 -15.23 2.63
N THR A 85 -12.09 -14.21 2.35
CA THR A 85 -13.28 -13.91 3.16
C THR A 85 -14.30 -15.05 3.08
N THR A 86 -14.44 -15.70 1.93
CA THR A 86 -15.32 -16.87 1.78
C THR A 86 -14.85 -18.02 2.70
N LEU A 87 -13.55 -18.32 2.70
CA LEU A 87 -12.98 -19.36 3.55
C LEU A 87 -13.12 -19.02 5.04
N VAL A 88 -12.82 -17.78 5.42
CA VAL A 88 -12.96 -17.31 6.81
C VAL A 88 -14.41 -17.35 7.27
N ASN A 89 -15.36 -16.93 6.43
CA ASN A 89 -16.79 -16.99 6.76
C ASN A 89 -17.24 -18.42 7.03
N ASN A 90 -16.80 -19.38 6.20
CA ASN A 90 -17.08 -20.80 6.43
C ASN A 90 -16.51 -21.28 7.77
N ILE A 91 -15.26 -20.90 8.09
CA ILE A 91 -14.63 -21.25 9.36
C ILE A 91 -15.43 -20.64 10.54
N ILE A 92 -15.81 -19.36 10.45
CA ILE A 92 -16.58 -18.69 11.51
C ILE A 92 -17.92 -19.41 11.70
N ASN A 93 -18.66 -19.69 10.63
CA ASN A 93 -19.95 -20.37 10.71
C ASN A 93 -19.86 -21.80 11.28
N GLU A 94 -18.70 -22.46 11.18
CA GLU A 94 -18.48 -23.79 11.76
C GLU A 94 -18.23 -23.75 13.28
N ILE A 95 -17.64 -22.68 13.80
CA ILE A 95 -17.17 -22.62 15.20
C ILE A 95 -17.81 -21.50 16.02
N SER A 96 -18.68 -20.68 15.41
CA SER A 96 -19.34 -19.58 16.10
C SER A 96 -20.30 -20.08 17.17
N THR A 97 -20.37 -19.35 18.28
CA THR A 97 -21.37 -19.54 19.34
C THR A 97 -22.73 -18.94 18.94
N ASP A 98 -23.74 -19.12 19.79
CA ASP A 98 -25.13 -18.67 19.54
C ASP A 98 -25.27 -17.16 19.31
N ASP A 99 -24.32 -16.37 19.81
CA ASP A 99 -24.22 -14.92 19.60
C ASP A 99 -23.55 -14.52 18.26
N GLY A 100 -23.11 -15.51 17.48
CA GLY A 100 -22.44 -15.37 16.19
C GLY A 100 -20.97 -14.97 16.28
N PHE A 101 -20.37 -14.97 17.48
CA PHE A 101 -18.93 -14.73 17.65
C PHE A 101 -18.15 -16.04 17.62
N ALA A 102 -16.93 -15.98 17.09
CA ALA A 102 -15.95 -17.06 17.14
C ALA A 102 -14.65 -16.54 17.77
N GLU A 103 -13.91 -17.39 18.48
CA GLU A 103 -12.60 -17.01 19.01
C GLU A 103 -11.60 -16.86 17.85
N PHE A 104 -10.98 -15.68 17.74
CA PHE A 104 -10.10 -15.33 16.63
C PHE A 104 -8.89 -16.28 16.53
N SER A 105 -8.32 -16.69 17.66
CA SER A 105 -7.17 -17.62 17.69
C SER A 105 -7.49 -18.95 17.00
N GLN A 106 -8.71 -19.46 17.22
CA GLN A 106 -9.20 -20.71 16.64
C GLN A 106 -9.49 -20.53 15.14
N VAL A 107 -10.11 -19.40 14.75
CA VAL A 107 -10.30 -19.06 13.34
C VAL A 107 -8.97 -19.04 12.59
N ILE A 108 -7.95 -18.38 13.15
CA ILE A 108 -6.62 -18.30 12.52
C ILE A 108 -5.94 -19.68 12.46
N SER A 109 -6.04 -20.49 13.51
CA SER A 109 -5.50 -21.84 13.53
C SER A 109 -6.11 -22.72 12.41
N LEU A 110 -7.43 -22.63 12.22
CA LEU A 110 -8.13 -23.34 11.15
C LEU A 110 -7.82 -22.76 9.77
N LEU A 111 -7.70 -21.44 9.65
CA LEU A 111 -7.33 -20.76 8.41
C LEU A 111 -5.96 -21.24 7.92
N ILE A 112 -4.95 -21.25 8.79
CA ILE A 112 -3.60 -21.70 8.44
C ILE A 112 -3.60 -23.19 8.06
N ARG A 113 -4.43 -24.01 8.72
CA ARG A 113 -4.55 -25.44 8.39
C ARG A 113 -5.19 -25.67 7.01
N ARG A 114 -6.19 -24.87 6.64
CA ARG A 114 -6.91 -24.98 5.35
C ARG A 114 -6.22 -24.23 4.21
N LYS A 115 -5.47 -23.18 4.54
CA LYS A 115 -4.75 -22.31 3.62
C LYS A 115 -3.35 -22.03 4.18
N SER A 116 -2.45 -22.98 3.97
CA SER A 116 -1.09 -22.96 4.51
C SER A 116 -0.20 -21.84 3.95
N ASP A 117 -0.56 -21.29 2.79
CA ASP A 117 0.10 -20.15 2.15
C ASP A 117 -0.44 -18.79 2.63
N PHE A 118 -1.33 -18.77 3.64
CA PHE A 118 -1.86 -17.52 4.17
C PHE A 118 -0.75 -16.65 4.78
N TYR A 119 -0.57 -15.47 4.20
CA TYR A 119 0.35 -14.47 4.71
C TYR A 119 -0.17 -13.06 4.42
N THR A 120 -0.17 -12.18 5.42
CA THR A 120 -0.79 -10.86 5.34
C THR A 120 -0.21 -9.99 4.22
N ARG A 121 1.09 -10.12 3.93
CA ARG A 121 1.76 -9.35 2.88
C ARG A 121 1.29 -9.71 1.47
N ASN A 122 0.81 -10.94 1.26
CA ASN A 122 0.24 -11.37 -0.02
C ASN A 122 -1.04 -10.57 -0.37
N TYR A 123 -1.62 -9.90 0.62
CA TYR A 123 -2.82 -9.07 0.51
C TYR A 123 -2.52 -7.57 0.65
N GLY A 124 -1.27 -7.15 0.45
CA GLY A 124 -0.89 -5.73 0.46
C GLY A 124 -0.91 -5.09 1.86
N PHE A 125 -0.65 -5.89 2.91
CA PHE A 125 -0.53 -5.40 4.28
C PHE A 125 0.93 -5.45 4.74
N ASN A 126 1.49 -4.30 5.15
CA ASN A 126 2.93 -4.19 5.44
C ASN A 126 3.34 -4.87 6.75
N ASN A 127 2.40 -5.07 7.67
CA ASN A 127 2.62 -5.69 8.98
C ASN A 127 2.29 -7.20 8.92
N THR A 128 2.99 -8.01 9.72
CA THR A 128 2.77 -9.46 9.83
C THR A 128 1.69 -9.84 10.85
N LYS A 129 1.27 -8.89 11.70
CA LYS A 129 0.23 -9.13 12.71
C LYS A 129 -1.12 -9.38 12.05
N THR A 130 -1.59 -10.62 12.13
CA THR A 130 -2.87 -11.06 11.57
C THR A 130 -4.05 -10.28 12.15
N LEU A 131 -4.08 -10.04 13.47
CA LEU A 131 -5.16 -9.25 14.07
C LEU A 131 -5.26 -7.84 13.49
N SER A 132 -4.12 -7.16 13.28
CA SER A 132 -4.07 -5.85 12.64
C SER A 132 -4.55 -5.90 11.20
N PHE A 133 -4.16 -6.94 10.45
CA PHE A 133 -4.63 -7.14 9.08
C PHE A 133 -6.16 -7.24 9.01
N PHE A 134 -6.79 -8.05 9.87
CA PHE A 134 -8.24 -8.16 9.87
C PHE A 134 -8.93 -6.86 10.32
N LYS A 135 -8.39 -6.16 11.33
CA LYS A 135 -8.94 -4.88 11.80
C LYS A 135 -8.82 -3.74 10.80
N GLU A 136 -7.79 -3.73 9.96
CA GLU A 136 -7.51 -2.60 9.06
C GLU A 136 -7.96 -2.88 7.62
N LYS A 137 -7.69 -4.08 7.09
CA LYS A 137 -7.98 -4.43 5.70
C LYS A 137 -9.31 -5.14 5.51
N LEU A 138 -9.84 -5.78 6.54
CA LEU A 138 -11.08 -6.57 6.47
C LEU A 138 -12.16 -6.04 7.42
N ALA A 139 -12.05 -4.78 7.87
CA ALA A 139 -12.99 -4.15 8.79
C ALA A 139 -14.43 -4.12 8.25
N ASP A 140 -14.59 -3.99 6.93
CA ASP A 140 -15.90 -3.97 6.29
C ASP A 140 -16.60 -5.34 6.35
N TYR A 141 -15.83 -6.42 6.44
CA TYR A 141 -16.34 -7.79 6.46
C TYR A 141 -16.54 -8.35 7.87
N TYR A 142 -15.81 -7.84 8.87
CA TYR A 142 -15.75 -8.44 10.20
C TYR A 142 -15.82 -7.42 11.33
N GLU A 143 -16.57 -7.77 12.36
CA GLU A 143 -16.53 -7.11 13.67
C GLU A 143 -15.56 -7.87 14.58
N ILE A 144 -14.61 -7.15 15.20
CA ILE A 144 -13.64 -7.74 16.15
C ILE A 144 -13.77 -7.08 17.52
N LYS A 145 -13.93 -7.90 18.55
CA LYS A 145 -13.95 -7.48 19.96
C LYS A 145 -12.80 -8.09 20.73
N LEU A 146 -12.32 -7.37 21.74
CA LEU A 146 -11.37 -7.88 22.71
C LEU A 146 -12.13 -8.23 23.99
N ALA A 147 -11.77 -9.34 24.63
CA ALA A 147 -12.26 -9.67 25.94
C ALA A 147 -11.72 -8.69 26.99
N SER A 148 -12.28 -8.72 28.19
CA SER A 148 -11.87 -7.86 29.31
C SER A 148 -10.40 -8.03 29.70
N ASP A 149 -9.80 -9.19 29.39
CA ASP A 149 -8.39 -9.50 29.60
C ASP A 149 -7.44 -8.85 28.58
N ASN A 150 -7.99 -8.28 27.49
CA ASN A 150 -7.27 -7.71 26.35
C ASN A 150 -6.30 -8.68 25.64
N GLN A 151 -6.37 -9.98 25.94
CA GLN A 151 -5.56 -11.05 25.34
C GLN A 151 -6.37 -11.87 24.35
N THR A 152 -7.66 -12.05 24.64
CA THR A 152 -8.57 -12.85 23.81
C THR A 152 -9.31 -11.94 22.83
N ALA A 153 -9.30 -12.29 21.55
CA ALA A 153 -10.04 -11.60 20.51
C ALA A 153 -11.15 -12.48 19.95
N PHE A 154 -12.31 -11.89 19.69
CA PHE A 154 -13.46 -12.54 19.05
C PHE A 154 -13.75 -11.87 17.72
N ILE A 155 -14.18 -12.66 16.74
CA ILE A 155 -14.51 -12.21 15.38
C ILE A 155 -15.91 -12.67 15.00
N LYS A 156 -16.66 -11.80 14.32
CA LYS A 156 -18.01 -12.06 13.80
C LYS A 156 -18.14 -11.50 12.39
N ILE A 157 -18.93 -12.17 11.55
CA ILE A 157 -19.24 -11.69 10.19
C ILE A 157 -20.12 -10.43 10.30
N ASN A 158 -19.71 -9.36 9.63
CA ASN A 158 -20.48 -8.13 9.57
C ASN A 158 -21.57 -8.27 8.49
N SER A 159 -22.84 -8.16 8.86
CA SER A 159 -23.99 -8.35 7.95
C SER A 159 -24.20 -7.21 6.94
N LYS A 160 -23.23 -6.32 6.74
CA LYS A 160 -23.34 -5.16 5.85
C LYS A 160 -22.97 -5.44 4.38
N ASN A 161 -22.68 -6.69 4.01
CA ASN A 161 -22.39 -7.10 2.62
C ASN A 161 -23.06 -8.42 2.26
#